data_AF-A0A959NAG9-F1
#
_entry.id   AF-A0A959NAG9-F1
#
_cell.length_a   1.000
_cell.length_b   1.000
_cell.length_c   1.000
_cell.angle_alpha   90.00
_cell.angle_beta   90.00
_cell.angle_gamma   90.00
#
_symmetry.space_group_name_H-M   'P 1'
#
loop_
_entity.id
_entity.type
_entity.pdbx_description
1 polymer ?
#
loop_
_entity_poly.entity_id
_entity_poly.type
_entity_poly.pdbx_seq_one_letter_code
_entity_poly.pdbx_strand_id
1 'polypeptide(L)'
;ASLFALKLGLTLGGALVGYILAYYGFVANEVQSAESVNGIIMLMSIFPAAFGIIGTLLMIFYPLNNKMMEKIESDLNERRMEIV
;
A
#
# COMPACT_ATOMS: atom_id res chain seq x y z
N ALA A 1 3.70 16.40 -0.99
CA ALA A 1 4.22 15.09 -0.53
C ALA A 1 3.31 13.93 -0.96
N SER A 2 2.00 13.99 -0.70
CA SER A 2 1.02 12.93 -1.04
C SER A 2 1.02 12.51 -2.51
N LEU A 3 1.02 13.47 -3.45
CA LEU A 3 1.00 13.15 -4.88
C LEU A 3 2.27 12.46 -5.38
N PHE A 4 3.43 12.82 -4.82
CA PHE A 4 4.70 12.16 -5.14
C PHE A 4 4.68 10.69 -4.71
N ALA A 5 4.24 10.42 -3.48
CA ALA A 5 4.11 9.06 -2.97
C ALA A 5 3.14 8.22 -3.81
N LEU A 6 2.03 8.79 -4.26
CA LEU A 6 1.07 8.11 -5.14
C LEU A 6 1.67 7.75 -6.52
N LYS A 7 2.34 8.71 -7.18
CA LYS A 7 2.98 8.44 -8.48
C LYS A 7 4.10 7.42 -8.36
N LEU A 8 4.91 7.50 -7.30
CA LEU A 8 5.98 6.56 -7.04
C LEU A 8 5.42 5.16 -6.76
N GLY A 9 4.39 5.05 -5.91
CA GLY A 9 3.74 3.78 -5.62
C GLY A 9 3.13 3.13 -6.87
N LEU A 10 2.46 3.91 -7.71
CA LEU A 10 1.87 3.40 -8.96
C LEU A 10 2.94 2.91 -9.95
N THR A 11 4.03 3.66 -10.13
CA THR A 11 5.11 3.28 -11.05
C THR A 11 5.88 2.05 -10.58
N LEU A 12 6.22 1.99 -9.29
CA LEU A 12 6.87 0.82 -8.70
C LEU A 12 5.96 -0.40 -8.70
N GLY A 13 4.68 -0.23 -8.35
CA GLY A 13 3.69 -1.30 -8.38
C GLY A 13 3.48 -1.86 -9.79
N GLY A 14 3.31 -0.98 -10.78
CA GLY A 14 3.18 -1.39 -12.18
C GLY A 14 4.42 -2.12 -12.72
N ALA A 15 5.63 -1.62 -12.39
CA ALA A 15 6.87 -2.27 -12.79
C ALA A 15 7.01 -3.66 -12.15
N LEU A 16 6.68 -3.80 -10.86
CA LEU A 16 6.73 -5.06 -10.13
C LEU A 16 5.77 -6.11 -10.73
N VAL A 17 4.54 -5.71 -11.07
CA VAL A 17 3.58 -6.58 -11.78
C VAL A 17 4.15 -7.05 -13.12
N GLY A 18 4.75 -6.14 -13.89
CA GLY A 18 5.41 -6.48 -15.15
C GLY A 18 6.54 -7.50 -15.00
N TYR A 19 7.42 -7.32 -13.99
CA TYR A 19 8.49 -8.28 -13.71
C TYR A 19 7.96 -9.65 -13.31
N ILE A 20 6.90 -9.71 -12.49
CA ILE A 20 6.31 -10.98 -12.08
C ILE A 20 5.70 -11.69 -13.29
N LEU A 21 4.95 -10.97 -14.13
CA LEU A 21 4.38 -11.56 -15.35
C LEU A 21 5.47 -12.10 -16.29
N ALA A 22 6.56 -11.35 -16.47
CA ALA A 22 7.70 -11.81 -17.27
C ALA A 22 8.36 -13.06 -16.67
N TYR A 23 8.49 -13.13 -15.34
CA TYR A 23 9.02 -14.30 -14.64
C TYR A 23 8.16 -15.55 -14.86
N TYR A 24 6.84 -15.42 -14.85
CA TYR A 24 5.90 -16.51 -15.15
C TYR A 24 5.71 -16.75 -16.66
N GLY A 25 6.53 -16.15 -17.52
CA GLY A 25 6.53 -16.39 -18.96
C GLY A 25 5.30 -15.84 -19.70
N PHE A 26 4.67 -14.78 -19.18
CA PHE A 26 3.53 -14.14 -19.83
C PHE A 26 3.89 -13.59 -21.21
N VAL A 27 3.11 -13.94 -22.22
CA VAL A 27 3.27 -13.45 -23.61
C VAL A 27 2.00 -12.74 -24.06
N ALA A 28 2.07 -11.45 -24.37
CA ALA A 28 0.87 -10.70 -24.76
C ALA A 28 0.25 -11.26 -26.06
N ASN A 29 -1.09 -11.31 -26.11
CA ASN A 29 -1.89 -11.70 -27.28
C ASN A 29 -1.73 -13.16 -27.76
N GLU A 30 -1.16 -14.03 -26.92
CA GLU A 30 -1.00 -15.46 -27.22
C GLU A 30 -1.78 -16.33 -26.21
N VAL A 31 -1.95 -17.62 -26.52
CA VAL A 31 -2.48 -18.57 -25.54
C VAL A 31 -1.46 -18.75 -24.43
N GLN A 32 -1.86 -18.43 -23.20
CA GLN A 32 -0.98 -18.50 -22.04
C GLN A 32 -0.71 -19.94 -21.62
N SER A 33 0.52 -20.21 -21.17
CA SER A 33 0.85 -21.48 -20.52
C SER A 33 0.12 -21.62 -19.18
N ALA A 34 -0.04 -22.85 -18.68
CA ALA A 34 -0.64 -23.09 -17.37
C ALA A 34 0.10 -22.36 -16.23
N GLU A 35 1.42 -22.22 -16.36
CA GLU A 35 2.27 -21.50 -15.42
C GLU A 35 2.03 -19.97 -15.45
N SER A 36 1.90 -19.40 -16.65
CA SER A 36 1.58 -17.98 -16.84
C SER A 36 0.19 -17.63 -16.29
N VAL A 37 -0.80 -18.50 -16.50
CA VAL A 37 -2.15 -18.35 -15.92
C VAL A 37 -2.10 -18.38 -14.39
N ASN A 38 -1.33 -19.30 -13.82
CA ASN A 38 -1.15 -19.37 -12.37
C ASN A 38 -0.51 -18.09 -11.82
N GLY A 39 0.51 -17.55 -12.50
CA GLY A 39 1.13 -16.27 -12.17
C GLY A 39 0.14 -15.10 -12.16
N ILE A 40 -0.74 -15.03 -13.17
CA ILE A 40 -1.81 -14.01 -13.25
C ILE A 40 -2.79 -14.15 -12.06
N ILE A 41 -3.21 -15.37 -11.75
CA ILE A 41 -4.14 -15.61 -10.63
C ILE A 41 -3.50 -15.19 -9.30
N MET A 42 -2.22 -15.50 -9.09
CA MET A 42 -1.49 -15.07 -7.89
C MET A 42 -1.43 -13.55 -7.77
N LEU A 43 -1.18 -12.85 -8.88
CA LEU A 43 -1.12 -11.37 -8.94
C LEU A 43 -2.45 -10.70 -8.57
N MET A 44 -3.57 -11.38 -8.76
CA MET A 44 -4.90 -10.89 -8.38
C MET A 44 -5.32 -11.30 -6.95
N SER A 45 -4.59 -12.20 -6.28
CA SER A 45 -5.00 -12.80 -5.01
C SER A 45 -3.94 -12.67 -3.90
N ILE A 46 -2.87 -13.46 -3.97
CA ILE A 46 -1.86 -13.58 -2.92
C ILE A 46 -1.01 -12.31 -2.81
N PHE A 47 -0.56 -11.74 -3.94
CA PHE A 47 0.29 -10.55 -3.90
C PHE A 47 -0.42 -9.34 -3.27
N PRO A 48 -1.65 -8.96 -3.69
CA PRO A 48 -2.39 -7.88 -3.03
C PRO A 48 -2.64 -8.15 -1.55
N ALA A 49 -2.98 -9.39 -1.19
CA ALA A 49 -3.18 -9.77 0.21
C ALA A 49 -1.91 -9.58 1.05
N ALA A 50 -0.75 -9.99 0.53
CA ALA A 50 0.53 -9.82 1.21
C ALA A 50 0.86 -8.33 1.45
N PHE A 51 0.70 -7.47 0.44
CA PHE A 51 0.91 -6.03 0.60
C PHE A 51 -0.10 -5.40 1.59
N GLY A 52 -1.36 -5.86 1.60
CA GLY A 52 -2.36 -5.42 2.56
C GLY A 52 -2.01 -5.81 4.01
N ILE A 53 -1.49 -7.02 4.22
CA ILE A 53 -1.02 -7.47 5.53
C ILE A 53 0.17 -6.62 6.00
N ILE A 54 1.14 -6.37 5.11
CA ILE A 54 2.28 -5.48 5.42
C ILE A 54 1.78 -4.08 5.81
N GLY A 55 0.84 -3.51 5.04
CA GLY A 55 0.24 -2.21 5.35
C GLY A 55 -0.47 -2.21 6.71
N THR A 56 -1.19 -3.28 7.03
CA THR A 56 -1.87 -3.46 8.32
C THR A 56 -0.87 -3.54 9.47
N LEU A 57 0.20 -4.33 9.33
CA LEU A 57 1.25 -4.43 10.34
C LEU A 57 1.90 -3.07 10.59
N LEU A 58 2.20 -2.31 9.54
CA LEU A 58 2.74 -0.95 9.67
C LEU A 58 1.77 0.00 10.38
N MET A 59 0.46 -0.12 10.11
CA MET A 59 -0.57 0.65 10.79
C MET A 59 -0.68 0.31 12.28
N ILE A 60 -0.46 -0.94 12.69
CA ILE A 60 -0.47 -1.34 14.11
C ILE A 60 0.66 -0.62 14.88
N PHE A 61 1.82 -0.43 14.26
CA PHE A 61 2.92 0.34 14.87
C PHE A 61 2.75 1.85 14.76
N TYR A 62 1.72 2.33 14.07
CA TYR A 62 1.48 3.75 13.93
C TYR A 62 0.95 4.32 15.26
N PRO A 63 1.64 5.28 15.89
CA PRO A 63 1.34 5.75 17.25
C PRO A 63 0.07 6.61 17.35
N LEU A 64 -0.57 6.91 16.22
CA LEU A 64 -1.77 7.73 16.17
C LEU A 64 -3.00 6.86 16.47
N ASN A 65 -3.44 6.93 17.72
CA ASN A 65 -4.71 6.37 18.18
C ASN A 65 -5.66 7.50 18.59
N ASN A 66 -6.96 7.21 18.71
CA ASN A 66 -7.96 8.22 19.05
C ASN A 66 -7.63 8.96 20.36
N LYS A 67 -7.08 8.26 21.36
CA LYS A 67 -6.65 8.88 22.62
C LYS A 67 -5.52 9.89 22.42
N MET A 68 -4.60 9.63 21.51
CA MET A 68 -3.52 10.55 21.15
C MET A 68 -4.09 11.79 20.44
N MET A 69 -5.08 11.60 19.56
CA MET A 69 -5.78 12.72 18.91
C MET A 69 -6.52 13.60 19.92
N GLU A 70 -7.28 13.01 20.85
CA GLU A 70 -7.96 13.73 21.93
C GLU A 70 -6.97 14.51 22.81
N LYS A 71 -5.82 13.90 23.15
CA LYS A 71 -4.76 14.58 23.89
C LYS A 71 -4.21 15.78 23.13
N ILE A 72 -3.94 15.61 21.82
CA ILE A 72 -3.43 16.69 20.96
C ILE A 72 -4.45 17.83 20.87
N GLU A 73 -5.74 17.53 20.74
CA GLU A 73 -6.80 18.54 20.70
C GLU A 73 -6.92 19.30 22.02
N SER A 74 -6.86 18.61 23.17
CA SER A 74 -6.86 19.24 24.49
C SER A 74 -5.67 20.19 24.65
N ASP A 75 -4.47 19.73 24.31
CA ASP A 75 -3.22 20.49 24.42
C ASP A 75 -3.23 21.73 23.49
N LEU A 76 -3.79 21.60 22.29
CA LEU A 76 -3.98 22.72 21.36
C LEU A 76 -4.99 23.76 21.87
N ASN A 77 -6.09 23.32 22.50
CA ASN A 77 -7.10 24.21 23.06
C ASN A 77 -6.59 24.96 24.29
N GLU A 78 -5.87 24.28 25.19
CA GLU A 78 -5.23 24.92 26.35
C GLU A 78 -4.25 26.02 25.90
N ARG A 79 -3.35 25.71 24.95
CA ARG A 79 -2.42 26.71 24.39
C ARG A 79 -3.11 27.89 23.71
N ARG A 80 -4.28 27.67 23.09
CA ARG A 80 -5.06 28.76 22.48
C ARG A 80 -5.68 29.66 23.54
N MET A 81 -6.07 29.12 24.70
CA MET A 81 -6.60 29.90 25.82
C MET A 81 -5.51 30.69 26.56
N GLU A 82 -4.25 30.22 26.59
CA GLU A 82 -3.13 30.97 27.18
C GLU A 82 -2.67 32.18 26.36
N ILE A 83 -2.97 32.20 25.05
CA ILE A 83 -2.57 33.28 24.12
C ILE A 83 -3.63 34.41 24.05
N VAL A 84 -4.85 34.16 24.53
CA VAL A 84 -5.97 35.13 24.58
C VAL A 84 -6.07 35.74 25.97
#